data_AF-A0A6M3LWD9-F1
#
_entry.id   AF-A0A6M3LWD9-F1
#
_cell.length_a   1.000
_cell.length_b   1.000
_cell.length_c   1.000
_cell.angle_alpha   90.00
_cell.angle_beta   90.00
_cell.angle_gamma   90.00
#
_symmetry.space_group_name_H-M   'P 1'
#
loop_
_entity.id
_entity.type
_entity.pdbx_description
1 polymer ?
#
loop_
_entity_poly.entity_id
_entity_poly.type
_entity_poly.pdbx_seq_one_letter_code
_entity_poly.pdbx_strand_id
1 'polypeptide(L)'
;MVPYSERRHRLNGVEVDPVMVAVYHRLLRLVEEKEDLLTAEILFRVYYRLKEHVTNRPSYPPHDTWSEISSYLTNGTVLVGEGA
;
A
#
# COMPACT_ATOMS: atom_id res chain seq x y z
N MET A 1 -2.30 -6.36 -31.27
CA MET A 1 -1.18 -5.78 -30.50
C MET A 1 -1.70 -4.50 -29.88
N VAL A 2 -1.80 -4.39 -28.56
CA VAL A 2 -2.41 -3.22 -27.90
C VAL A 2 -1.44 -2.03 -27.98
N PRO A 3 -1.88 -0.83 -28.44
CA PRO A 3 -1.06 0.38 -28.49
C PRO A 3 -0.37 0.67 -27.17
N TYR A 4 0.85 1.20 -27.22
CA TYR A 4 1.60 1.52 -26.00
C TYR A 4 0.85 2.52 -25.09
N SER A 5 0.09 3.43 -25.69
CA SER A 5 -0.80 4.39 -25.01
C SER A 5 -2.00 3.77 -24.29
N GLU A 6 -2.39 2.55 -24.65
CA GLU A 6 -3.49 1.80 -24.02
C GLU A 6 -2.99 0.77 -23.00
N ARG A 7 -1.67 0.65 -22.82
CA ARG A 7 -1.10 -0.20 -21.78
C ARG A 7 -1.24 0.48 -20.43
N ARG A 8 -1.66 -0.28 -19.42
CA ARG A 8 -1.68 0.18 -18.03
C ARG A 8 -0.28 0.70 -17.66
N HIS A 9 -0.22 1.92 -17.12
CA HIS A 9 1.02 2.51 -16.61
C HIS A 9 1.67 1.56 -15.62
N ARG A 10 2.97 1.34 -15.80
CA ARG A 10 3.79 0.59 -14.86
C ARG A 10 4.64 1.61 -14.11
N LEU A 11 4.52 1.60 -12.79
CA LEU A 11 5.37 2.43 -11.94
C LEU A 11 6.84 2.08 -12.22
N ASN A 12 7.64 3.10 -12.53
CA ASN A 12 9.09 2.98 -12.55
C ASN A 12 9.62 3.02 -11.12
N GLY A 13 10.84 2.53 -10.89
CA GLY A 13 11.43 2.47 -9.54
C GLY A 13 11.38 3.81 -8.79
N VAL A 14 11.63 4.92 -9.48
CA VAL A 14 11.55 6.28 -8.92
C VAL A 14 10.14 6.75 -8.53
N GLU A 15 9.10 6.13 -9.09
CA GLU A 15 7.71 6.44 -8.80
C GLU A 15 7.15 5.56 -7.66
N VAL A 16 7.82 4.46 -7.29
CA VAL A 16 7.33 3.52 -6.28
C VAL A 16 7.29 4.18 -4.91
N ASP A 17 8.37 4.82 -4.47
CA ASP A 17 8.44 5.50 -3.17
C ASP A 17 7.39 6.60 -2.98
N PRO A 18 7.25 7.60 -3.89
CA PRO A 18 6.23 8.63 -3.71
C PRO A 18 4.81 8.07 -3.75
N VAL A 19 4.55 7.03 -4.53
CA VAL A 19 3.24 6.37 -4.57
C VAL A 19 2.99 5.59 -3.28
N MET A 20 3.97 4.87 -2.75
CA MET A 20 3.85 4.15 -1.49
C MET A 20 3.52 5.09 -0.33
N VAL A 21 4.23 6.23 -0.23
CA VAL A 21 3.98 7.26 0.80
C VAL A 21 2.58 7.84 0.69
N ALA A 22 2.13 8.17 -0.52
CA ALA A 22 0.78 8.69 -0.75
C ALA A 22 -0.31 7.67 -0.38
N VAL A 23 -0.12 6.39 -0.73
CA VAL A 23 -1.02 5.30 -0.36
C VAL A 23 -1.06 5.12 1.17
N TYR A 24 0.10 5.18 1.83
CA TYR A 24 0.19 5.07 3.29
C TYR A 24 -0.57 6.18 4.02
N HIS A 25 -0.36 7.45 3.64
CA HIS A 25 -1.10 8.56 4.26
C HIS A 25 -2.61 8.48 4.05
N ARG A 26 -3.03 8.08 2.84
CA ARG A 26 -4.46 7.90 2.56
C ARG A 26 -5.05 6.76 3.39
N LEU A 27 -4.31 5.67 3.56
CA LEU A 27 -4.73 4.54 4.37
C LEU A 27 -4.82 4.91 5.86
N LEU A 28 -3.84 5.66 6.39
CA LEU A 28 -3.90 6.19 7.77
C LEU A 28 -5.15 7.02 8.01
N ARG A 29 -5.43 7.97 7.11
CA ARG A 29 -6.62 8.81 7.20
C ARG A 29 -7.91 7.98 7.24
N LEU A 30 -8.03 6.98 6.37
CA LEU A 30 -9.20 6.10 6.35
C LEU A 30 -9.36 5.29 7.63
N VAL A 31 -8.25 4.85 8.24
CA VAL A 31 -8.25 4.13 9.51
C VAL A 31 -8.65 5.03 10.68
N GLU A 32 -8.20 6.29 10.68
CA GLU A 32 -8.56 7.28 11.69
C GLU A 32 -10.04 7.69 11.60
N GLU A 33 -10.51 8.00 10.39
CA GLU A 33 -11.87 8.47 10.12
C GLU A 33 -12.89 7.31 10.10
N LYS A 34 -12.44 6.05 9.97
CA LYS A 34 -13.26 4.82 9.85
C LYS A 34 -14.36 4.93 8.79
N GLU A 35 -14.07 5.65 7.71
CA GLU A 35 -15.08 6.07 6.73
C GLU A 35 -15.42 4.96 5.72
N ASP A 36 -14.42 4.26 5.20
CA ASP A 36 -14.60 3.22 4.18
C ASP A 36 -13.60 2.06 4.35
N LEU A 37 -14.11 0.95 4.89
CA LEU A 37 -13.33 -0.26 5.13
C LEU A 37 -12.89 -0.92 3.82
N LEU A 38 -13.76 -0.94 2.80
CA LEU A 38 -13.46 -1.60 1.53
C LEU A 38 -12.34 -0.84 0.78
N THR A 39 -12.39 0.49 0.80
CA THR A 39 -11.31 1.32 0.26
C THR A 39 -10.02 1.14 1.05
N ALA A 40 -10.09 1.02 2.39
CA ALA A 40 -8.93 0.74 3.23
C ALA A 40 -8.30 -0.63 2.92
N GLU A 41 -9.10 -1.69 2.75
CA GLU A 41 -8.62 -3.01 2.35
C GLU A 41 -7.89 -2.99 1.00
N ILE A 42 -8.45 -2.29 0.01
CA ILE A 42 -7.84 -2.16 -1.31
C ILE A 42 -6.49 -1.43 -1.21
N LEU A 43 -6.45 -0.30 -0.51
CA LEU A 43 -5.23 0.48 -0.32
C LEU A 43 -4.20 -0.29 0.50
N PHE A 44 -4.62 -1.09 1.48
CA PHE A 44 -3.76 -1.98 2.23
C PHE A 44 -3.05 -3.00 1.31
N ARG A 45 -3.79 -3.64 0.41
CA ARG A 45 -3.20 -4.59 -0.57
C ARG A 45 -2.20 -3.90 -1.50
N VAL A 46 -2.48 -2.67 -1.91
CA VAL A 46 -1.58 -1.87 -2.74
C VAL A 46 -0.31 -1.53 -1.96
N TYR A 47 -0.46 -1.00 -0.75
CA TYR A 47 0.65 -0.67 0.14
C TYR A 47 1.56 -1.89 0.40
N TYR A 48 0.95 -3.03 0.75
CA TYR A 48 1.67 -4.27 1.00
C TYR A 48 2.48 -4.74 -0.21
N ARG A 49 1.91 -4.66 -1.42
CA ARG A 49 2.64 -5.01 -2.66
C ARG A 49 3.82 -4.09 -2.94
N LEU A 50 3.64 -2.79 -2.70
CA LEU A 50 4.69 -1.80 -2.92
C LEU A 50 5.82 -1.99 -1.91
N LYS A 51 5.49 -2.23 -0.64
CA LYS A 51 6.45 -2.43 0.45
C LYS A 51 7.25 -3.73 0.33
N GLU A 52 6.57 -4.85 0.07
CA GLU A 52 7.21 -6.18 0.06
C GLU A 52 7.78 -6.56 -1.31
N HIS A 53 7.64 -5.68 -2.33
CA HIS A 53 8.06 -5.92 -3.71
C HIS A 53 7.60 -7.27 -4.30
N VAL A 54 6.45 -7.78 -3.84
CA VAL A 54 5.99 -9.13 -4.20
C VAL A 54 5.53 -9.14 -5.66
N THR A 55 6.26 -9.88 -6.47
CA THR A 55 5.85 -10.25 -7.83
C THR A 55 4.92 -11.46 -7.75
N ASN A 56 3.81 -11.45 -8.50
CA ASN A 56 2.75 -12.51 -8.60
C ASN A 56 1.48 -12.32 -7.72
N ARG A 57 0.90 -13.44 -7.24
CA ARG A 57 -0.28 -13.51 -6.35
C ARG A 57 0.21 -13.50 -4.88
N PRO A 58 0.37 -12.34 -4.24
CA PRO A 58 0.69 -12.27 -2.82
C PRO A 58 -0.44 -12.87 -1.99
N SER A 59 -0.07 -13.63 -0.96
CA SER A 59 -0.95 -13.89 0.17
C SER A 59 -0.88 -12.66 1.08
N TYR A 60 -1.98 -11.93 1.19
CA TYR A 60 -2.05 -10.79 2.08
C TYR A 60 -2.25 -11.27 3.52
N PRO A 61 -1.68 -10.59 4.52
CA PRO A 61 -2.06 -10.80 5.91
C PRO A 61 -3.55 -10.46 6.10
N PRO A 62 -4.18 -10.95 7.18
CA PRO A 62 -5.57 -10.60 7.48
C PRO A 62 -5.73 -9.08 7.57
N HIS A 63 -6.80 -8.56 6.96
CA HIS A 63 -7.05 -7.11 6.82
C HIS A 63 -8.55 -6.80 6.69
N ASP A 64 -9.42 -7.75 7.04
CA ASP A 64 -10.87 -7.63 6.91
C ASP A 64 -11.47 -6.73 8.01
N THR A 65 -10.64 -6.28 8.96
CA THR A 65 -11.04 -5.38 10.04
C THR A 65 -10.07 -4.21 10.21
N TRP A 66 -10.60 -3.10 10.74
CA TRP A 66 -9.80 -1.93 11.12
C TRP A 66 -8.67 -2.28 12.10
N SER A 67 -8.90 -3.24 13.01
CA SER A 67 -7.90 -3.68 13.99
C SER A 67 -6.71 -4.35 13.33
N GLU A 68 -6.95 -5.17 12.30
CA GLU A 68 -5.90 -5.88 11.58
C GLU A 68 -5.08 -4.93 10.70
N ILE A 69 -5.77 -4.03 9.98
CA ILE A 69 -5.13 -2.99 9.17
C ILE A 69 -4.27 -2.09 10.06
N SER A 70 -4.82 -1.57 11.17
CA SER A 70 -4.08 -0.68 12.08
C SER A 70 -2.92 -1.39 12.78
N SER A 71 -3.07 -2.65 13.17
CA SER A 71 -1.97 -3.44 13.77
C SER A 71 -0.79 -3.57 12.81
N TYR A 72 -1.05 -3.77 11.52
CA TYR A 72 0.00 -3.86 10.51
C TYR A 72 0.68 -2.50 10.27
N LEU A 73 -0.08 -1.41 10.24
CA LEU A 73 0.47 -0.06 10.11
C LEU A 73 1.35 0.29 11.32
N THR A 74 0.92 -0.08 12.52
CA THR A 74 1.64 0.17 13.78
C THR A 74 2.93 -0.63 13.89
N ASN A 75 2.92 -1.91 13.47
CA ASN A 75 4.14 -2.72 13.38
C ASN A 75 5.04 -2.33 12.20
N GLY A 76 4.47 -1.71 11.17
CA GLY A 76 5.19 -1.17 10.02
C GLY A 76 5.91 0.15 10.29
N THR A 77 5.63 0.81 11.41
CA THR A 77 6.24 2.09 11.85
C THR A 77 7.67 1.97 12.36
N VAL A 78 8.46 1.02 11.86
CA VAL A 78 9.91 1.24 11.81
C VAL A 78 10.16 2.00 10.52
N LEU A 79 10.00 3.33 10.59
CA LEU A 79 10.81 4.21 9.74
C LEU A 79 12.26 3.85 10.07
N VAL A 80 12.83 2.93 9.30
CA VAL A 80 14.27 2.72 9.26
C VAL A 80 14.83 4.05 8.79
N GLY A 81 15.23 4.88 9.75
CA GLY A 81 16.25 5.87 9.54
C GLY A 81 17.53 5.11 9.22
N GLU A 82 17.68 4.70 7.97
CA GLU A 82 18.99 4.40 7.43
C GLU A 82 19.63 5.72 7.03
N GLY A 83 20.81 5.98 7.62
CA GLY A 83 21.88 6.71 6.95
C GLY A 83 22.18 8.12 7.45
N ALA A 84 22.85 8.21 8.61
CA ALA A 84 24.24 8.71 8.72
C ALA A 84 24.63 8.91 10.20
#